data_AF-A0A7C7QBJ5-F1
#
_entry.id   AF-A0A7C7QBJ5-F1
#
_cell.length_a   1.000
_cell.length_b   1.000
_cell.length_c   1.000
_cell.angle_alpha   90.00
_cell.angle_beta   90.00
_cell.angle_gamma   90.00
#
_symmetry.space_group_name_H-M   'P 1'
#
loop_
_entity.id
_entity.type
_entity.pdbx_description
1 polymer ?
#
loop_
_entity_poly.entity_id
_entity_poly.type
_entity_poly.pdbx_seq_one_letter_code
_entity_poly.pdbx_strand_id
1 'polypeptide(L)'
;MYNEDGYKMAAPSYSITQVKVYNGGFVIPAHIRKRYGIEPGSTVTFVGVDDCIYLLPPIPEEVLRKWQSLEGEEAVQMARELVETYEWKAVNL
;
A
#
# COMPACT_ATOMS: atom_id res chain seq x y z
N MET A 1 -21.50 -5.35 1.25
CA MET A 1 -21.46 -6.23 2.44
C MET A 1 -22.13 -5.46 3.57
N TYR A 2 -22.93 -6.11 4.42
CA TYR A 2 -23.59 -5.46 5.56
C TYR A 2 -22.87 -5.92 6.84
N ASN A 3 -22.69 -5.05 7.82
CA ASN A 3 -22.16 -5.46 9.13
C ASN A 3 -23.24 -6.17 9.96
N GLU A 4 -22.85 -6.68 11.14
CA GLU A 4 -23.74 -7.40 12.07
C GLU A 4 -24.94 -6.57 12.55
N ASP A 5 -24.81 -5.23 12.48
CA ASP A 5 -25.86 -4.26 12.81
C ASP A 5 -26.75 -3.88 11.60
N GLY A 6 -26.57 -4.52 10.44
CA GLY A 6 -27.39 -4.30 9.25
C GLY A 6 -27.07 -3.02 8.47
N TYR A 7 -25.96 -2.33 8.76
CA TYR A 7 -25.50 -1.20 7.96
C TYR A 7 -24.76 -1.67 6.72
N LYS A 8 -25.12 -1.08 5.57
CA LYS A 8 -24.44 -1.32 4.30
C LYS A 8 -23.03 -0.74 4.39
N MET A 9 -22.03 -1.59 4.59
CA MET A 9 -20.65 -1.17 4.47
C MET A 9 -20.41 -0.78 3.02
N ALA A 10 -19.91 0.45 2.81
CA ALA A 10 -19.42 0.87 1.52
C ALA A 10 -18.35 -0.14 1.09
N ALA A 11 -18.53 -0.75 -0.09
CA ALA A 11 -17.49 -1.61 -0.63
C ALA A 11 -16.20 -0.78 -0.70
N PRO A 12 -15.05 -1.31 -0.25
CA PRO A 12 -13.80 -0.59 -0.36
C PRO A 12 -13.61 -0.18 -1.83
N SER A 13 -13.46 1.11 -2.09
CA SER A 13 -13.29 1.60 -3.45
C SER A 13 -11.85 1.30 -3.88
N TYR A 14 -11.63 0.15 -4.50
CA TYR A 14 -10.36 -0.17 -5.13
C TYR A 14 -10.51 -0.04 -6.65
N SER A 15 -9.41 0.33 -7.30
CA SER A 15 -9.29 0.29 -8.75
C SER A 15 -8.31 -0.81 -9.13
N ILE A 16 -8.70 -1.72 -10.03
CA ILE A 16 -7.78 -2.71 -10.56
C ILE A 16 -7.06 -2.10 -11.76
N THR A 17 -5.73 -2.00 -11.70
CA THR A 17 -4.90 -1.62 -12.84
C THR A 17 -3.96 -2.77 -13.18
N GLN A 18 -4.08 -3.29 -14.40
CA GLN A 18 -3.14 -4.28 -14.91
C GLN A 18 -1.87 -3.57 -15.39
N VAL A 19 -0.72 -4.03 -14.91
CA VAL A 19 0.59 -3.57 -15.34
C VAL A 19 1.37 -4.72 -15.94
N LYS A 20 2.22 -4.43 -16.92
CA LYS A 20 3.15 -5.43 -17.46
C LYS A 20 4.40 -5.48 -16.59
N VAL A 21 4.84 -6.71 -16.30
CA VAL A 21 6.10 -6.98 -15.63
C VAL A 21 7.16 -7.23 -16.70
N TYR A 22 8.30 -6.55 -16.59
CA TYR A 22 9.44 -6.66 -17.48
C TYR A 22 10.72 -6.77 -16.65
N ASN A 23 11.52 -7.81 -16.87
CA ASN A 23 12.78 -8.07 -16.16
C ASN A 23 12.65 -8.01 -14.61
N GLY A 24 11.56 -8.56 -14.07
CA GLY A 24 11.30 -8.55 -12.63
C GLY A 24 10.83 -7.22 -12.04
N GLY A 25 10.67 -6.17 -12.87
CA GLY A 25 10.14 -4.88 -12.46
C GLY A 25 8.81 -4.55 -13.13
N PHE A 26 8.10 -3.57 -12.58
CA PHE A 26 6.90 -3.00 -13.18
C PHE A 26 6.88 -1.49 -12.97
N VAL A 27 6.06 -0.80 -13.77
CA VAL A 27 5.90 0.65 -13.66
C VAL A 27 4.62 0.95 -12.89
N ILE A 28 4.74 1.66 -11.76
CA ILE A 28 3.59 2.19 -11.03
C ILE A 28 2.87 3.21 -11.94
N PRO A 29 1.58 3.07 -12.26
CA PRO A 29 0.85 3.98 -13.13
C PRO A 29 0.92 5.45 -12.69
N ALA A 30 0.98 6.37 -13.65
CA ALA A 30 1.17 7.80 -13.37
C ALA A 30 0.09 8.41 -12.46
N HIS A 31 -1.16 7.97 -12.55
CA HIS A 31 -2.25 8.45 -11.70
C HIS A 31 -2.09 7.99 -10.24
N ILE A 32 -1.54 6.78 -10.00
CA ILE A 32 -1.22 6.30 -8.65
C ILE A 32 -0.05 7.10 -8.09
N ARG A 33 1.02 7.30 -8.87
CA ARG A 33 2.16 8.12 -8.45
C ARG A 33 1.74 9.55 -8.08
N LYS A 34 0.93 10.20 -8.91
CA LYS A 34 0.40 11.56 -8.62
C LYS A 34 -0.46 11.60 -7.37
N ARG A 35 -1.32 10.59 -7.17
CA ARG A 35 -2.21 10.52 -5.99
C ARG A 35 -1.41 10.48 -4.68
N TYR A 36 -0.30 9.76 -4.67
CA TYR A 36 0.50 9.53 -3.46
C TYR A 36 1.81 10.34 -3.42
N GLY A 37 2.04 11.24 -4.39
CA GLY A 37 3.28 12.03 -4.43
C GLY A 37 4.55 11.20 -4.61
N ILE A 38 4.47 10.07 -5.33
CA ILE A 38 5.63 9.20 -5.59
C ILE A 38 6.45 9.80 -6.72
N GLU A 39 7.62 10.35 -6.38
CA GLU A 39 8.54 10.98 -7.32
C GLU A 39 9.66 10.01 -7.74
N PRO A 40 10.34 10.25 -8.88
CA PRO A 40 11.55 9.52 -9.22
C PRO A 40 12.57 9.61 -8.07
N GLY A 41 13.11 8.46 -7.66
CA GLY A 41 14.03 8.37 -6.52
C GLY A 41 13.34 8.18 -5.17
N SER A 42 12.00 8.15 -5.09
CA SER A 42 11.31 7.77 -3.86
C SER A 42 11.65 6.36 -3.40
N THR A 43 11.91 6.22 -2.10
CA THR A 43 12.07 4.90 -1.47
C THR A 43 10.68 4.28 -1.24
N VAL A 44 10.57 2.97 -1.44
CA VAL A 44 9.34 2.21 -1.26
C VAL A 44 9.64 1.00 -0.37
N THR A 45 8.77 0.76 0.61
CA THR A 45 8.79 -0.46 1.42
C THR A 45 7.85 -1.48 0.81
N PHE A 46 8.34 -2.69 0.57
CA PHE A 46 7.55 -3.82 0.09
C PHE A 46 7.23 -4.74 1.27
N VAL A 47 5.96 -5.05 1.47
CA VAL A 47 5.51 -6.03 2.46
C VAL A 47 4.50 -6.99 1.84
N GLY A 48 4.65 -8.28 2.13
CA GLY A 48 3.74 -9.33 1.66
C GLY A 48 2.74 -9.70 2.74
N VAL A 49 1.47 -9.89 2.37
CA VAL A 49 0.42 -10.49 3.20
C VAL A 49 -0.51 -11.27 2.28
N ASP A 50 -0.80 -12.50 2.67
CA ASP A 50 -1.54 -13.46 1.84
C ASP A 50 -0.92 -13.58 0.44
N ASP A 51 -1.73 -13.38 -0.60
CA ASP A 51 -1.30 -13.39 -2.01
C ASP A 51 -0.98 -11.98 -2.55
N CYS A 52 -0.88 -10.98 -1.68
CA CYS A 52 -0.72 -9.58 -2.05
C CYS A 52 0.65 -9.02 -1.64
N ILE A 53 1.19 -8.14 -2.48
CA ILE A 53 2.32 -7.28 -2.13
C ILE A 53 1.80 -5.85 -1.99
N TYR A 54 2.03 -5.24 -0.84
CA TYR A 54 1.73 -3.85 -0.57
C TYR A 54 2.98 -3.00 -0.82
N LEU A 55 2.77 -1.89 -1.51
CA LEU A 55 3.77 -0.85 -1.70
C LEU A 55 3.43 0.27 -0.71
N LEU A 56 4.34 0.51 0.22
CA LEU A 56 4.18 1.48 1.30
C LEU A 56 5.28 2.56 1.21
N PRO A 57 5.02 3.76 1.75
CA PRO A 57 6.08 4.74 1.99
C PRO A 57 7.16 4.15 2.92
N PRO A 58 8.35 4.78 3.01
CA PRO A 58 9.38 4.34 3.93
C PRO A 58 8.89 4.40 5.37
N ILE A 59 8.73 3.22 5.98
CA ILE A 59 8.27 3.07 7.35
C ILE A 59 9.41 2.67 8.29
N PRO A 60 9.34 3.06 9.59
CA PRO A 60 10.29 2.61 10.60
C PRO A 60 10.30 1.09 10.81
N GLU A 61 11.41 0.56 11.33
CA GLU A 61 11.57 -0.89 11.54
C GLU A 61 10.56 -1.45 12.56
N GLU A 62 10.20 -0.69 13.58
CA GLU A 62 9.20 -1.08 14.56
C GLU A 62 7.81 -1.30 13.93
N VAL A 63 7.48 -0.49 12.92
CA VAL A 63 6.24 -0.60 12.16
C VAL A 63 6.30 -1.86 11.28
N LEU A 64 7.45 -2.12 10.66
CA LEU A 64 7.67 -3.32 9.86
C LEU A 64 7.58 -4.60 10.71
N ARG A 65 8.12 -4.59 11.93
CA ARG A 65 8.00 -5.74 12.86
C ARG A 65 6.56 -5.98 13.27
N LYS A 66 5.79 -4.91 13.51
CA LYS A 66 4.35 -5.03 13.79
C LYS A 66 3.61 -5.64 12.60
N TRP A 67 3.98 -5.27 11.36
CA TRP A 67 3.37 -5.83 10.16
C TRP A 67 3.51 -7.36 10.09
N GLN A 68 4.65 -7.92 10.52
CA GLN A 68 4.91 -9.36 10.44
C GLN A 68 3.96 -10.23 11.29
N SER A 69 3.24 -9.63 12.25
CA SER A 69 2.25 -10.34 13.05
C SER A 69 0.82 -10.15 12.55
N LEU A 70 0.60 -9.42 11.45
CA LEU A 70 -0.73 -9.13 10.92
C LEU A 70 -1.12 -10.10 9.80
N GLU A 71 -2.41 -10.38 9.72
CA GLU A 71 -3.02 -11.19 8.66
C GLU A 71 -4.30 -10.50 8.14
N GLY A 72 -4.66 -10.79 6.89
CA GLY A 72 -5.93 -10.38 6.30
C GLY A 72 -6.30 -8.90 6.49
N GLU A 73 -7.46 -8.65 7.11
CA GLU A 73 -8.06 -7.31 7.23
C GLU A 73 -7.25 -6.36 8.11
N GLU A 74 -6.54 -6.86 9.12
CA GLU A 74 -5.72 -6.02 10.00
C GLU A 74 -4.54 -5.41 9.24
N ALA A 75 -3.90 -6.21 8.38
CA ALA A 75 -2.83 -5.72 7.52
C ALA A 75 -3.33 -4.69 6.49
N VAL A 76 -4.52 -4.94 5.91
CA VAL A 76 -5.15 -4.00 4.97
C VAL A 76 -5.42 -2.66 5.65
N GLN A 77 -5.95 -2.69 6.88
CA GLN A 77 -6.26 -1.49 7.64
C GLN A 77 -4.98 -0.72 8.00
N MET A 78 -3.94 -1.42 8.46
CA MET A 78 -2.66 -0.79 8.75
C MET A 78 -2.03 -0.19 7.48
N ALA A 79 -2.08 -0.86 6.33
CA ALA A 79 -1.56 -0.29 5.08
C ALA A 79 -2.22 1.05 4.73
N ARG A 80 -3.54 1.17 4.93
CA ARG A 80 -4.28 2.42 4.69
C ARG A 80 -3.81 3.54 5.61
N GLU A 81 -3.66 3.24 6.89
CA GLU A 81 -3.17 4.21 7.87
C GLU A 81 -1.74 4.66 7.52
N LEU A 82 -0.87 3.74 7.09
CA LEU A 82 0.51 4.05 6.76
C LEU A 82 0.63 4.97 5.54
N VAL A 83 -0.15 4.75 4.47
CA VAL A 83 -0.11 5.63 3.29
C VAL A 83 -0.68 7.02 3.55
N GLU A 84 -1.50 7.18 4.59
CA GLU A 84 -2.03 8.47 5.04
C GLU A 84 -1.11 9.17 6.05
N THR A 85 -0.32 8.40 6.81
CA THR A 85 0.53 8.92 7.89
C THR A 85 1.96 9.24 7.45
N TYR A 86 2.53 8.44 6.55
CA TYR A 86 3.95 8.54 6.18
C TYR A 86 4.13 9.15 4.79
N GLU A 87 5.12 10.02 4.66
CA GLU A 87 5.48 10.66 3.40
C GLU A 87 6.32 9.75 2.50
N TRP A 88 6.07 9.84 1.20
CA TRP A 88 6.83 9.15 0.15
C TRP A 88 8.15 9.88 -0.13
N LYS A 89 9.12 9.74 0.79
CA LYS A 89 10.40 10.46 0.73
C LYS A 89 11.16 10.16 -0.57
N ALA A 90 11.43 11.20 -1.35
CA ALA A 90 12.39 11.18 -2.45
C ALA A 90 13.82 11.14 -1.90
N VAL A 91 14.65 10.25 -2.41
CA VAL A 91 16.09 10.34 -2.21
C VAL A 91 16.60 11.37 -3.22
N ASN A 92 17.08 12.51 -2.74
CA ASN A 92 17.90 13.41 -3.56
C ASN A 92 19.23 12.69 -3.79
N LEU A 93 19.37 12.06 -4.96
CA LEU A 93 20.62 11.46 -5.44
C LEU A 93 21.52 12.53 -6.08
#